data_AF-A0AAW4WGF5-F1
#
_entry.id   AF-A0AAW4WGF5-F1
#
_cell.length_a   1.000
_cell.length_b   1.000
_cell.length_c   1.000
_cell.angle_alpha   90.00
_cell.angle_beta   90.00
_cell.angle_gamma   90.00
#
_symmetry.space_group_name_H-M   'P 1'
#
loop_
_entity.id
_entity.type
_entity.pdbx_description
1 polymer ?
#
loop_
_entity_poly.entity_id
_entity_poly.type
_entity_poly.pdbx_seq_one_letter_code
_entity_poly.pdbx_strand_id
1 'polypeptide(L)'
;MKKKTKIILACIAACIIVAAVAVVIKVNLDKQAKNKSLTEGETAIETYLQSFDEENEEGKKAEIYTSFQSDEKITSVIEKYFQNKETKKADWYQNYSKANKKMYQYFVDYFNDLISTESDNFENDKSIAACDTMIENLNNISDALEQDEIIKSDDKDSIKDTLSEVMGRVNDEINSIVDNYNATYESYVISDVENASKDDLNTAITNLDTLKDELTNLGTDHFTDIISNIDSNVETYTNKVSEIEEAEKKAAEEAEKKKKEAAAANNNSNSNSSNNSSSNNSSSSGTSSKSGLSQSSWSITGNCWDDSEGQNVIYNAPQVVYDAYNAGKSYIWYAQDGKCAWGIEYDTVCYICDRYGNVLYTN
;
A
#
# COMPACT_ATOMS: atom_id res chain seq x y z
N MET A 1 87.42 3.72 78.14
CA MET A 1 86.05 3.51 77.62
C MET A 1 86.02 3.36 76.07
N LYS A 2 86.69 2.37 75.46
CA LYS A 2 86.79 2.29 73.97
C LYS A 2 86.45 0.93 73.32
N LYS A 3 85.97 -0.08 74.07
CA LYS A 3 85.61 -1.41 73.50
C LYS A 3 84.12 -1.73 73.42
N LYS A 4 83.22 -0.96 74.06
CA LYS A 4 81.76 -1.23 74.03
C LYS A 4 80.98 -0.51 72.92
N THR A 5 81.54 0.52 72.29
CA THR A 5 80.84 1.33 71.27
C THR A 5 80.91 0.75 69.85
N LYS A 6 81.90 -0.11 69.53
CA LYS A 6 82.04 -0.70 68.18
C LYS A 6 81.09 -1.88 67.89
N ILE A 7 80.55 -2.54 68.92
CA ILE A 7 79.63 -3.68 68.75
C ILE A 7 78.18 -3.22 68.53
N ILE A 8 77.78 -2.08 69.11
CA ILE A 8 76.41 -1.54 68.97
C ILE A 8 76.19 -0.87 67.60
N LEU A 9 77.21 -0.22 67.02
CA LEU A 9 77.11 0.38 65.69
C LEU A 9 77.05 -0.65 64.54
N ALA A 10 77.66 -1.83 64.72
CA ALA A 10 77.61 -2.92 63.75
C ALA A 10 76.24 -3.64 63.73
N CYS A 11 75.54 -3.73 64.87
CA CYS A 11 74.18 -4.28 64.94
C CYS A 11 73.13 -3.35 64.32
N ILE A 12 73.26 -2.02 64.48
CA ILE A 12 72.28 -1.07 63.90
C ILE A 12 72.42 -0.98 62.38
N ALA A 13 73.65 -0.98 61.84
CA ALA A 13 73.88 -1.00 60.39
C ALA A 13 73.39 -2.31 59.73
N ALA A 14 73.55 -3.46 60.39
CA ALA A 14 73.03 -4.74 59.90
C ALA A 14 71.48 -4.80 59.93
N CYS A 15 70.83 -4.26 60.97
CA CYS A 15 69.37 -4.23 61.06
C CYS A 15 68.74 -3.28 60.02
N ILE A 16 69.37 -2.14 59.71
CA ILE A 16 68.89 -1.21 58.68
C ILE A 16 69.06 -1.83 57.27
N ILE A 17 70.16 -2.55 57.02
CA ILE A 17 70.36 -3.26 55.74
C ILE A 17 69.36 -4.42 55.61
N VAL A 18 69.10 -5.20 56.65
CA VAL A 18 68.09 -6.29 56.61
C VAL A 18 66.67 -5.73 56.43
N ALA A 19 66.32 -4.63 57.10
CA ALA A 19 65.02 -3.97 56.91
C ALA A 19 64.87 -3.36 55.51
N ALA A 20 65.90 -2.68 55.00
CA ALA A 20 65.89 -2.13 53.64
C ALA A 20 65.85 -3.22 52.57
N VAL A 21 66.59 -4.32 52.75
CA VAL A 21 66.56 -5.49 51.86
C VAL A 21 65.20 -6.18 51.94
N ALA A 22 64.60 -6.34 53.13
CA ALA A 22 63.25 -6.90 53.28
C ALA A 22 62.19 -6.02 52.61
N VAL A 23 62.29 -4.68 52.73
CA VAL A 23 61.41 -3.73 52.03
C VAL A 23 61.59 -3.83 50.52
N VAL A 24 62.82 -3.87 50.02
CA VAL A 24 63.11 -3.99 48.58
C VAL A 24 62.61 -5.33 48.01
N ILE A 25 62.80 -6.44 48.73
CA ILE A 25 62.27 -7.76 48.35
C ILE A 25 60.74 -7.73 48.31
N LYS A 26 60.10 -7.15 49.34
CA LYS A 26 58.64 -7.02 49.39
C LYS A 26 58.10 -6.17 48.24
N VAL A 27 58.72 -5.03 47.95
CA VAL A 27 58.35 -4.16 46.82
C VAL A 27 58.48 -4.90 45.48
N ASN A 28 59.51 -5.71 45.29
CA ASN A 28 59.68 -6.49 44.06
C ASN A 28 58.64 -7.62 43.91
N LEU A 29 58.30 -8.31 45.01
CA LEU A 29 57.24 -9.32 45.03
C LEU A 29 55.87 -8.72 44.73
N ASP A 30 55.54 -7.57 45.34
CA ASP A 30 54.31 -6.84 45.09
C ASP A 30 54.22 -6.38 43.62
N LYS A 31 55.34 -5.95 43.04
CA LYS A 31 55.42 -5.56 41.62
C LYS A 31 55.22 -6.75 40.68
N GLN A 32 55.79 -7.92 40.98
CA GLN A 32 55.56 -9.14 40.19
C GLN A 32 54.10 -9.59 40.28
N ALA A 33 53.51 -9.62 41.48
CA ALA A 33 52.12 -9.99 41.67
C ALA A 33 51.16 -9.05 40.92
N LYS A 34 51.44 -7.73 40.96
CA LYS A 34 50.71 -6.72 40.18
C LYS A 34 50.80 -6.98 38.67
N ASN A 35 52.01 -7.19 38.13
CA ASN A 35 52.19 -7.44 36.70
C ASN A 35 51.48 -8.72 36.25
N LYS A 36 51.56 -9.80 37.04
CA LYS A 36 50.86 -11.06 36.76
C LYS A 36 49.35 -10.84 36.68
N SER A 37 48.77 -10.15 37.67
CA SER A 37 47.34 -9.87 37.72
C SER A 37 46.86 -8.97 36.58
N LEU A 38 47.65 -7.97 36.17
CA LEU A 38 47.35 -7.15 34.98
C LEU A 38 47.33 -7.99 33.70
N THR A 39 48.33 -8.86 33.51
CA THR A 39 48.39 -9.76 32.34
C THR A 39 47.22 -10.74 32.33
N GLU A 40 46.86 -11.33 33.47
CA GLU A 40 45.69 -12.22 33.57
C GLU A 40 44.38 -11.50 33.20
N GLY A 41 44.22 -10.24 33.61
CA GLY A 41 43.08 -9.41 33.21
C GLY A 41 43.07 -9.04 31.73
N GLU A 42 44.24 -8.72 31.15
CA GLU A 42 44.39 -8.47 29.70
C GLU A 42 43.97 -9.69 28.88
N THR A 43 44.47 -10.88 29.24
CA THR A 43 44.09 -12.13 28.57
C THR A 43 42.60 -12.43 28.72
N ALA A 44 41.99 -12.14 29.87
CA ALA A 44 40.54 -12.30 30.03
C ALA A 44 39.75 -11.39 29.09
N ILE A 45 40.12 -10.10 29.00
CA ILE A 45 39.50 -9.13 28.08
C ILE A 45 39.60 -9.60 26.62
N GLU A 46 40.80 -10.04 26.19
CA GLU A 46 41.02 -10.56 24.84
C GLU A 46 40.17 -11.79 24.53
N THR A 47 40.02 -12.69 25.51
CA THR A 47 39.19 -13.90 25.35
C THR A 47 37.72 -13.55 25.14
N TYR A 48 37.17 -12.64 25.97
CA TYR A 48 35.78 -12.20 25.82
C TYR A 48 35.53 -11.52 24.48
N LEU A 49 36.43 -10.62 24.06
CA LEU A 49 36.28 -9.94 22.78
C LEU A 49 36.33 -10.92 21.61
N GLN A 50 37.25 -11.89 21.63
CA GLN A 50 37.33 -12.92 20.61
C GLN A 50 36.06 -13.78 20.56
N SER A 51 35.57 -14.24 21.72
CA SER A 51 34.34 -15.02 21.78
C SER A 51 33.13 -14.22 21.29
N PHE A 52 33.08 -12.92 21.60
CA PHE A 52 32.03 -12.03 21.12
C PHE A 52 32.05 -11.82 19.60
N ASP A 53 33.25 -11.69 19.02
CA ASP A 53 33.45 -11.49 17.58
C ASP A 53 33.18 -12.79 16.78
N GLU A 54 33.45 -13.97 17.36
CA GLU A 54 33.21 -15.29 16.73
C GLU A 54 31.75 -15.77 16.83
N GLU A 55 31.00 -15.26 17.81
CA GLU A 55 29.59 -15.62 18.01
C GLU A 55 28.70 -14.94 16.95
N ASN A 56 27.64 -15.63 16.52
CA ASN A 56 26.68 -15.11 15.54
C ASN A 56 25.28 -14.95 16.14
N GLU A 57 24.96 -15.66 17.23
CA GLU A 57 23.66 -15.54 17.90
C GLU A 57 23.66 -14.35 18.86
N GLU A 58 22.72 -13.42 18.65
CA GLU A 58 22.59 -12.20 19.44
C GLU A 58 22.41 -12.48 20.94
N GLY A 59 21.54 -13.44 21.30
CA GLY A 59 21.32 -13.83 22.70
C GLY A 59 22.60 -14.34 23.38
N LYS A 60 23.46 -15.07 22.65
CA LYS A 60 24.76 -15.50 23.17
C LYS A 60 25.74 -14.35 23.28
N LYS A 61 25.73 -13.39 22.34
CA LYS A 61 26.50 -12.14 22.48
C LYS A 61 26.11 -11.36 23.72
N ALA A 62 24.81 -11.28 24.01
CA ALA A 62 24.27 -10.67 25.23
C ALA A 62 24.77 -11.38 26.50
N GLU A 63 24.75 -12.71 26.53
CA GLU A 63 25.31 -13.53 27.62
C GLU A 63 26.83 -13.28 27.80
N ILE A 64 27.59 -13.23 26.70
CA ILE A 64 29.04 -12.96 26.71
C ILE A 64 29.32 -11.56 27.29
N TYR A 65 28.60 -10.54 26.84
CA TYR A 65 28.76 -9.17 27.35
C TYR A 65 28.40 -9.05 28.84
N THR A 66 27.32 -9.69 29.27
CA THR A 66 26.91 -9.74 30.69
C THR A 66 27.94 -10.46 31.56
N SER A 67 28.48 -11.56 31.05
CA SER A 67 29.57 -12.30 31.70
C SER A 67 30.84 -11.45 31.80
N PHE A 68 31.18 -10.72 30.74
CA PHE A 68 32.31 -9.79 30.73
C PHE A 68 32.16 -8.68 31.78
N GLN A 69 30.95 -8.12 31.94
CA GLN A 69 30.64 -7.09 32.94
C GLN A 69 30.82 -7.59 34.38
N SER A 70 30.60 -8.88 34.62
CA SER A 70 30.59 -9.51 35.95
C SER A 70 31.82 -10.36 36.26
N ASP A 71 32.82 -10.43 35.35
CA ASP A 71 33.99 -11.29 35.52
C ASP A 71 34.79 -10.89 36.78
N GLU A 72 34.96 -11.86 37.70
CA GLU A 72 35.65 -11.66 38.97
C GLU A 72 37.13 -11.30 38.79
N LYS A 73 37.81 -11.83 37.77
CA LYS A 73 39.23 -11.52 37.51
C LYS A 73 39.34 -10.07 37.11
N ILE A 74 38.56 -9.61 36.13
CA ILE A 74 38.54 -8.22 35.68
C ILE A 74 38.16 -7.29 36.84
N THR A 75 37.09 -7.60 37.56
CA THR A 75 36.61 -6.83 38.73
C THR A 75 37.68 -6.72 39.80
N SER A 76 38.35 -7.82 40.14
CA SER A 76 39.43 -7.81 41.15
C SER A 76 40.62 -6.95 40.74
N VAL A 77 40.97 -6.91 39.45
CA VAL A 77 42.05 -6.04 38.94
C VAL A 77 41.60 -4.57 39.07
N ILE A 78 40.36 -4.24 38.66
CA ILE A 78 39.73 -2.91 38.80
C ILE A 78 39.82 -2.41 40.24
N GLU A 79 39.26 -3.16 41.19
CA GLU A 79 39.19 -2.77 42.60
C GLU A 79 40.57 -2.63 43.25
N LYS A 80 41.45 -3.62 43.04
CA LYS A 80 42.73 -3.72 43.74
C LYS A 80 43.78 -2.76 43.21
N TYR A 81 43.78 -2.52 41.90
CA TYR A 81 44.87 -1.80 41.25
C TYR A 81 44.46 -0.46 40.67
N PHE A 82 43.20 -0.13 40.36
CA PHE A 82 42.92 1.13 39.67
C PHE A 82 42.59 2.33 40.57
N GLN A 83 42.62 2.17 41.90
CA GLN A 83 42.51 3.30 42.85
C GLN A 83 43.74 4.24 42.90
N ASN A 84 44.90 3.88 42.33
CA ASN A 84 46.13 4.70 42.42
C ASN A 84 46.95 4.74 41.10
N LYS A 85 47.27 5.92 40.55
CA LYS A 85 47.81 6.09 39.18
C LYS A 85 49.31 5.74 39.03
N GLU A 86 49.64 4.78 38.17
CA GLU A 86 50.99 4.52 37.62
C GLU A 86 50.85 4.14 36.13
N THR A 87 51.88 4.40 35.31
CA THR A 87 51.80 4.43 33.83
C THR A 87 51.32 3.14 33.14
N LYS A 88 51.65 1.93 33.63
CA LYS A 88 51.12 0.67 33.06
C LYS A 88 49.62 0.42 33.34
N LYS A 89 48.99 1.20 34.22
CA LYS A 89 47.53 1.13 34.44
C LYS A 89 46.76 1.86 33.34
N ALA A 90 47.36 2.88 32.72
CA ALA A 90 46.64 3.65 31.71
C ALA A 90 46.30 2.77 30.50
N ASP A 91 47.26 2.01 29.99
CA ASP A 91 47.08 1.15 28.81
C ASP A 91 46.05 0.04 29.05
N TRP A 92 46.10 -0.63 30.21
CA TRP A 92 45.12 -1.68 30.56
C TRP A 92 43.70 -1.12 30.64
N TYR A 93 43.51 0.02 31.32
CA TYR A 93 42.19 0.63 31.45
C TYR A 93 41.65 1.12 30.10
N GLN A 94 42.52 1.64 29.24
CA GLN A 94 42.16 1.98 27.86
C GLN A 94 41.69 0.75 27.08
N ASN A 95 42.37 -0.39 27.21
CA ASN A 95 41.97 -1.63 26.56
C ASN A 95 40.61 -2.14 27.06
N TYR A 96 40.42 -2.20 28.38
CA TYR A 96 39.13 -2.58 28.97
C TYR A 96 38.00 -1.66 28.50
N SER A 97 38.19 -0.33 28.61
CA SER A 97 37.21 0.67 28.18
C SER A 97 36.86 0.53 26.70
N LYS A 98 37.87 0.30 25.84
CA LYS A 98 37.68 0.08 24.41
C LYS A 98 36.90 -1.20 24.11
N ALA A 99 37.24 -2.31 24.74
CA ALA A 99 36.56 -3.59 24.55
C ALA A 99 35.09 -3.50 25.01
N ASN A 100 34.88 -2.93 26.20
CA ASN A 100 33.54 -2.68 26.74
C ASN A 100 32.71 -1.81 25.79
N LYS A 101 33.29 -0.70 25.30
CA LYS A 101 32.62 0.19 24.34
C LYS A 101 32.26 -0.54 23.06
N LYS A 102 33.15 -1.36 22.50
CA LYS A 102 32.89 -2.11 21.27
C LYS A 102 31.73 -3.08 21.41
N MET A 103 31.74 -3.90 22.46
CA MET A 103 30.67 -4.87 22.71
C MET A 103 29.34 -4.18 23.00
N TYR A 104 29.35 -3.08 23.77
CA TYR A 104 28.15 -2.29 24.01
C TYR A 104 27.59 -1.66 22.73
N GLN A 105 28.46 -1.06 21.92
CA GLN A 105 28.06 -0.37 20.69
C GLN A 105 27.39 -1.32 19.70
N TYR A 106 27.81 -2.59 19.66
CA TYR A 106 27.15 -3.61 18.83
C TYR A 106 25.63 -3.68 19.07
N PHE A 107 25.17 -3.63 20.33
CA PHE A 107 23.73 -3.72 20.63
C PHE A 107 22.99 -2.44 20.23
N VAL A 108 23.62 -1.27 20.42
CA VAL A 108 23.05 0.01 19.95
C VAL A 108 22.94 0.01 18.43
N ASP A 109 24.00 -0.41 17.73
CA ASP A 109 24.03 -0.46 16.28
C ASP A 109 23.02 -1.47 15.74
N TYR A 110 22.87 -2.63 16.39
CA TYR A 110 21.90 -3.66 16.00
C TYR A 110 20.47 -3.12 15.87
N PHE A 111 19.94 -2.43 16.87
CA PHE A 111 18.59 -1.87 16.79
C PHE A 111 18.50 -0.76 15.75
N ASN A 112 19.51 0.09 15.62
CA ASN A 112 19.53 1.13 14.59
C ASN A 112 19.56 0.52 13.18
N ASP A 113 20.29 -0.57 12.97
CA ASP A 113 20.37 -1.28 11.69
C ASP A 113 19.04 -1.94 11.33
N LEU A 114 18.32 -2.51 12.32
CA LEU A 114 16.96 -3.02 12.12
C LEU A 114 16.01 -1.91 11.67
N ILE A 115 16.03 -0.76 12.36
CA ILE A 115 15.19 0.40 12.00
C ILE A 115 15.56 0.94 10.62
N SER A 116 16.87 1.02 10.32
CA SER A 116 17.36 1.47 9.02
C SER A 116 16.92 0.52 7.91
N THR A 117 16.94 -0.79 8.16
CA THR A 117 16.47 -1.80 7.20
C THR A 117 15.00 -1.61 6.87
N GLU A 118 14.15 -1.41 7.88
CA GLU A 118 12.73 -1.12 7.64
C GLU A 118 12.52 0.23 6.96
N SER A 119 13.32 1.24 7.29
CA SER A 119 13.29 2.54 6.60
C SER A 119 13.67 2.40 5.13
N ASP A 120 14.65 1.56 4.79
CA ASP A 120 15.04 1.30 3.40
C ASP A 120 13.95 0.50 2.67
N ASN A 121 13.34 -0.48 3.34
CA ASN A 121 12.20 -1.22 2.80
C ASN A 121 11.04 -0.27 2.46
N PHE A 122 10.75 0.70 3.34
CA PHE A 122 9.73 1.73 3.12
C PHE A 122 10.02 2.60 1.89
N GLU A 123 11.26 3.03 1.69
CA GLU A 123 11.58 3.82 0.50
C GLU A 123 11.47 3.01 -0.81
N ASN A 124 11.60 1.70 -0.74
CA ASN A 124 11.50 0.81 -1.89
C ASN A 124 10.04 0.46 -2.26
N ASP A 125 9.16 0.29 -1.28
CA ASP A 125 7.75 -0.06 -1.50
C ASP A 125 6.85 0.72 -0.53
N LYS A 126 6.05 1.63 -1.10
CA LYS A 126 5.10 2.49 -0.39
C LYS A 126 3.65 2.03 -0.58
N SER A 127 3.43 0.79 -1.03
CA SER A 127 2.08 0.24 -1.05
C SER A 127 1.53 0.11 0.37
N ILE A 128 0.20 0.23 0.52
CA ILE A 128 -0.42 0.22 1.86
C ILE A 128 -0.15 -1.10 2.61
N ALA A 129 -0.15 -2.23 1.91
CA ALA A 129 0.17 -3.53 2.50
C ALA A 129 1.64 -3.63 2.98
N ALA A 130 2.57 -3.03 2.23
CA ALA A 130 3.97 -2.95 2.66
C ALA A 130 4.11 -2.03 3.88
N CYS A 131 3.41 -0.89 3.90
CA CYS A 131 3.40 0.02 5.03
C CYS A 131 2.83 -0.65 6.30
N ASP A 132 1.72 -1.39 6.20
CA ASP A 132 1.14 -2.15 7.31
C ASP A 132 2.15 -3.15 7.90
N THR A 133 2.85 -3.89 7.02
CA THR A 133 3.90 -4.82 7.42
C THR A 133 5.05 -4.11 8.14
N MET A 134 5.46 -2.94 7.66
CA MET A 134 6.54 -2.15 8.28
C MET A 134 6.13 -1.61 9.65
N ILE A 135 4.90 -1.15 9.82
CA ILE A 135 4.40 -0.73 11.13
C ILE A 135 4.43 -1.90 12.12
N GLU A 136 4.01 -3.09 11.70
CA GLU A 136 4.11 -4.30 12.54
C GLU A 136 5.57 -4.59 12.93
N ASN A 137 6.50 -4.57 11.97
CA ASN A 137 7.92 -4.79 12.22
C ASN A 137 8.52 -3.75 13.17
N LEU A 138 8.22 -2.47 12.96
CA LEU A 138 8.69 -1.37 13.81
C LEU A 138 8.15 -1.47 15.24
N ASN A 139 6.89 -1.90 15.41
CA ASN A 139 6.32 -2.19 16.73
C ASN A 139 7.02 -3.37 17.40
N ASN A 140 7.30 -4.45 16.65
CA ASN A 140 8.06 -5.60 17.17
C ASN A 140 9.48 -5.19 17.61
N ILE A 141 10.13 -4.29 16.86
CA ILE A 141 11.43 -3.71 17.23
C ILE A 141 11.29 -2.88 18.51
N SER A 142 10.23 -2.06 18.64
CA SER A 142 9.94 -1.30 19.86
C SER A 142 9.83 -2.21 21.07
N ASP A 143 9.05 -3.28 20.97
CA ASP A 143 8.80 -4.23 22.06
C ASP A 143 10.09 -4.97 22.46
N ALA A 144 10.87 -5.41 21.48
CA ALA A 144 12.16 -6.04 21.70
C ALA A 144 13.14 -5.08 22.39
N LEU A 145 13.20 -3.82 21.92
CA LEU A 145 14.01 -2.79 22.54
C LEU A 145 13.57 -2.57 23.99
N GLU A 146 12.27 -2.46 24.27
CA GLU A 146 11.76 -2.27 25.63
C GLU A 146 12.16 -3.39 26.60
N GLN A 147 12.19 -4.63 26.13
CA GLN A 147 12.60 -5.80 26.91
C GLN A 147 14.13 -5.91 27.07
N ASP A 148 14.93 -5.19 26.28
CA ASP A 148 16.38 -5.23 26.37
C ASP A 148 16.90 -4.62 27.69
N GLU A 149 17.72 -5.39 28.40
CA GLU A 149 18.34 -5.02 29.68
C GLU A 149 19.80 -4.54 29.54
N ILE A 150 20.39 -4.64 28.34
CA ILE A 150 21.79 -4.31 28.07
C ILE A 150 21.96 -2.83 27.75
N ILE A 151 21.08 -2.28 26.93
CA ILE A 151 21.11 -0.90 26.45
C ILE A 151 20.68 0.04 27.57
N LYS A 152 21.45 1.11 27.76
CA LYS A 152 21.17 2.12 28.79
C LYS A 152 20.03 3.03 28.36
N SER A 153 19.35 3.62 29.35
CA SER A 153 18.21 4.52 29.13
C SER A 153 18.45 5.58 28.05
N ASP A 154 19.57 6.29 28.11
CA ASP A 154 19.83 7.43 27.22
C ASP A 154 19.95 6.99 25.74
N ASP A 155 20.62 5.86 25.49
CA ASP A 155 20.73 5.31 24.13
C ASP A 155 19.41 4.68 23.69
N LYS A 156 18.67 4.06 24.63
CA LYS A 156 17.32 3.52 24.39
C LYS A 156 16.35 4.60 23.94
N ASP A 157 16.37 5.75 24.61
CA ASP A 157 15.56 6.92 24.26
C ASP A 157 15.94 7.44 22.86
N SER A 158 17.24 7.54 22.56
CA SER A 158 17.71 7.95 21.22
C SER A 158 17.26 6.99 20.11
N ILE A 159 17.26 5.68 20.36
CA ILE A 159 16.76 4.68 19.41
C ILE A 159 15.24 4.82 19.25
N LYS A 160 14.49 5.02 20.35
CA LYS A 160 13.03 5.24 20.31
C LYS A 160 12.65 6.51 19.54
N ASP A 161 13.44 7.58 19.65
CA ASP A 161 13.23 8.79 18.87
C ASP A 161 13.37 8.49 17.37
N THR A 162 14.43 7.76 16.98
CA THR A 162 14.67 7.35 15.59
C THR A 162 13.54 6.45 15.07
N LEU A 163 13.12 5.47 15.88
CA LEU A 163 12.01 4.57 15.58
C LEU A 163 10.70 5.34 15.35
N SER A 164 10.42 6.31 16.22
CA SER A 164 9.20 7.14 16.14
C SER A 164 9.20 8.02 14.90
N GLU A 165 10.36 8.55 14.49
CA GLU A 165 10.49 9.29 13.23
C GLU A 165 10.19 8.40 12.02
N VAL A 166 10.68 7.16 12.00
CA VAL A 166 10.38 6.21 10.90
C VAL A 166 8.89 5.84 10.89
N MET A 167 8.32 5.47 12.03
CA MET A 167 6.89 5.15 12.15
C MET A 167 6.00 6.33 11.73
N GLY A 168 6.38 7.55 12.10
CA GLY A 168 5.68 8.76 11.69
C GLY A 168 5.61 8.91 10.17
N ARG A 169 6.75 8.71 9.47
CA ARG A 169 6.81 8.77 8.01
C ARG A 169 5.94 7.70 7.33
N VAL A 170 5.93 6.47 7.87
CA VAL A 170 5.09 5.39 7.34
C VAL A 170 3.60 5.71 7.54
N ASN A 171 3.22 6.18 8.73
CA ASN A 171 1.84 6.59 9.01
C ASN A 171 1.38 7.77 8.14
N ASP A 172 2.26 8.75 7.88
CA ASP A 172 1.95 9.87 6.99
C ASP A 172 1.67 9.38 5.55
N GLU A 173 2.42 8.39 5.07
CA GLU A 173 2.18 7.78 3.76
C GLU A 173 0.85 7.00 3.73
N ILE A 174 0.56 6.21 4.76
CA ILE A 174 -0.74 5.52 4.90
C ILE A 174 -1.88 6.53 4.83
N ASN A 175 -1.80 7.61 5.63
CA ASN A 175 -2.80 8.66 5.64
C ASN A 175 -2.95 9.32 4.25
N SER A 176 -1.84 9.59 3.56
CA SER A 176 -1.86 10.14 2.20
C SER A 176 -2.56 9.22 1.20
N ILE A 177 -2.34 7.90 1.28
CA ILE A 177 -3.02 6.90 0.45
C ILE A 177 -4.52 6.89 0.76
N VAL A 178 -4.88 6.87 2.05
CA VAL A 178 -6.28 6.89 2.50
C VAL A 178 -6.99 8.15 2.02
N ASP A 179 -6.36 9.32 2.18
CA ASP A 179 -6.89 10.60 1.74
C ASP A 179 -7.11 10.65 0.22
N ASN A 180 -6.21 10.05 -0.57
CA ASN A 180 -6.36 9.98 -2.03
C ASN A 180 -7.55 9.12 -2.45
N TYR A 181 -7.75 7.97 -1.81
CA TYR A 181 -8.92 7.14 -2.05
C TYR A 181 -10.21 7.82 -1.55
N ASN A 182 -10.16 8.51 -0.41
CA ASN A 182 -11.29 9.29 0.09
C ASN A 182 -11.68 10.42 -0.90
N ALA A 183 -10.69 11.13 -1.46
CA ALA A 183 -10.95 12.15 -2.48
C ALA A 183 -11.58 11.54 -3.76
N THR A 184 -11.13 10.35 -4.15
CA THR A 184 -11.73 9.60 -5.27
C THR A 184 -13.17 9.23 -4.98
N TYR A 185 -13.45 8.68 -3.79
CA TYR A 185 -14.79 8.40 -3.30
C TYR A 185 -15.69 9.65 -3.35
N GLU A 186 -15.26 10.76 -2.74
CA GLU A 186 -16.02 12.03 -2.72
C GLU A 186 -16.29 12.57 -4.13
N SER A 187 -15.43 12.29 -5.11
CA SER A 187 -15.65 12.67 -6.51
C SER A 187 -16.79 11.91 -7.19
N TYR A 188 -17.12 10.72 -6.70
CA TYR A 188 -18.23 9.89 -7.18
C TYR A 188 -19.54 10.15 -6.43
N VAL A 189 -19.47 10.76 -5.25
CA VAL A 189 -20.65 11.10 -4.44
C VAL A 189 -21.48 12.20 -5.13
N ILE A 190 -22.78 11.94 -5.29
CA ILE A 190 -23.75 12.90 -5.79
C ILE A 190 -24.26 13.76 -4.64
N SER A 191 -23.98 15.06 -4.72
CA SER A 191 -24.38 16.04 -3.69
C SER A 191 -25.90 16.31 -3.62
N ASP A 192 -26.61 16.23 -4.74
CA ASP A 192 -28.05 16.46 -4.84
C ASP A 192 -28.76 15.27 -5.49
N VAL A 193 -28.95 14.22 -4.71
CA VAL A 193 -29.55 12.95 -5.14
C VAL A 193 -30.97 13.11 -5.65
N GLU A 194 -31.74 14.04 -5.08
CA GLU A 194 -33.15 14.23 -5.43
C GLU A 194 -33.33 14.78 -6.85
N ASN A 195 -32.38 15.59 -7.32
CA ASN A 195 -32.41 16.21 -8.65
C ASN A 195 -31.48 15.53 -9.67
N ALA A 196 -30.76 14.49 -9.27
CA ALA A 196 -29.86 13.76 -10.14
C ALA A 196 -30.62 12.99 -11.23
N SER A 197 -30.02 12.88 -12.41
CA SER A 197 -30.59 12.06 -13.48
C SER A 197 -30.38 10.57 -13.19
N LYS A 198 -31.23 9.72 -13.79
CA LYS A 198 -31.08 8.27 -13.71
C LYS A 198 -29.72 7.79 -14.21
N ASP A 199 -29.21 8.40 -15.28
CA ASP A 199 -27.92 8.03 -15.87
C ASP A 199 -26.74 8.41 -14.96
N ASP A 200 -26.81 9.59 -14.32
CA ASP A 200 -25.81 10.03 -13.35
C ASP A 200 -25.77 9.10 -12.12
N LEU A 201 -26.94 8.73 -11.59
CA LEU A 201 -27.06 7.79 -10.47
C LEU A 201 -26.46 6.43 -10.79
N ASN A 202 -26.81 5.84 -11.95
CA ASN A 202 -26.26 4.54 -12.38
C ASN A 202 -24.74 4.60 -12.62
N THR A 203 -24.24 5.72 -13.13
CA THR A 203 -22.80 5.94 -13.32
C THR A 203 -22.10 6.00 -11.97
N ALA A 204 -22.64 6.76 -11.00
CA ALA A 204 -22.09 6.85 -9.65
C ALA A 204 -22.11 5.48 -8.94
N ILE A 205 -23.21 4.72 -9.02
CA ILE A 205 -23.30 3.36 -8.47
C ILE A 205 -22.16 2.49 -9.01
N THR A 206 -21.99 2.45 -10.34
CA THR A 206 -20.96 1.62 -10.99
C THR A 206 -19.55 2.02 -10.55
N ASN A 207 -19.27 3.32 -10.45
CA ASN A 207 -17.96 3.81 -10.01
C ASN A 207 -17.69 3.49 -8.54
N LEU A 208 -18.70 3.64 -7.67
CA LEU A 208 -18.61 3.35 -6.26
C LEU A 208 -18.42 1.84 -6.00
N ASP A 209 -19.17 0.97 -6.69
CA ASP A 209 -18.99 -0.48 -6.59
C ASP A 209 -17.59 -0.91 -7.07
N THR A 210 -17.10 -0.33 -8.16
CA THR A 210 -15.73 -0.60 -8.65
C THR A 210 -14.70 -0.17 -7.61
N LEU A 211 -14.85 1.02 -7.03
CA LEU A 211 -13.96 1.51 -5.98
C LEU A 211 -14.01 0.61 -4.74
N LYS A 212 -15.20 0.17 -4.33
CA LYS A 212 -15.36 -0.76 -3.21
C LYS A 212 -14.59 -2.07 -3.44
N ASP A 213 -14.68 -2.62 -4.65
CA ASP A 213 -13.94 -3.84 -5.00
C ASP A 213 -12.43 -3.61 -4.95
N GLU A 214 -11.93 -2.49 -5.47
CA GLU A 214 -10.52 -2.10 -5.35
C GLU A 214 -10.07 -2.01 -3.89
N LEU A 215 -10.81 -1.26 -3.05
CA LEU A 215 -10.50 -1.09 -1.63
C LEU A 215 -10.54 -2.41 -0.86
N THR A 216 -11.51 -3.28 -1.15
CA THR A 216 -11.61 -4.61 -0.53
C THR A 216 -10.42 -5.49 -0.92
N ASN A 217 -9.95 -5.40 -2.16
CA ASN A 217 -8.80 -6.16 -2.64
C ASN A 217 -7.46 -5.70 -2.06
N LEU A 218 -7.38 -4.48 -1.53
CA LEU A 218 -6.20 -4.02 -0.78
C LEU A 218 -6.03 -4.77 0.56
N GLY A 219 -7.09 -5.40 1.07
CA GLY A 219 -7.00 -6.34 2.20
C GLY A 219 -6.61 -5.70 3.53
N THR A 220 -6.85 -4.40 3.69
CA THR A 220 -6.50 -3.61 4.89
C THR A 220 -7.74 -2.97 5.51
N ASP A 221 -7.71 -2.70 6.81
CA ASP A 221 -8.84 -2.17 7.57
C ASP A 221 -8.95 -0.64 7.53
N HIS A 222 -7.91 0.07 7.06
CA HIS A 222 -7.91 1.53 6.88
C HIS A 222 -9.07 2.08 6.05
N PHE A 223 -9.66 1.26 5.18
CA PHE A 223 -10.75 1.66 4.28
C PHE A 223 -12.15 1.27 4.75
N THR A 224 -12.27 0.69 5.94
CA THR A 224 -13.55 0.16 6.46
C THR A 224 -14.66 1.23 6.44
N ASP A 225 -14.33 2.45 6.86
CA ASP A 225 -15.29 3.57 6.90
C ASP A 225 -15.72 4.01 5.50
N ILE A 226 -14.79 4.11 4.55
CA ILE A 226 -15.07 4.48 3.16
C ILE A 226 -15.95 3.40 2.50
N ILE A 227 -15.63 2.12 2.71
CA ILE A 227 -16.42 1.00 2.20
C ILE A 227 -17.85 1.04 2.75
N SER A 228 -18.02 1.29 4.06
CA SER A 228 -19.35 1.42 4.66
C SER A 228 -20.14 2.61 4.09
N ASN A 229 -19.47 3.73 3.83
CA ASN A 229 -20.11 4.90 3.23
C ASN A 229 -20.51 4.65 1.77
N ILE A 230 -19.67 3.95 1.00
CA ILE A 230 -19.99 3.48 -0.36
C ILE A 230 -21.28 2.65 -0.32
N ASP A 231 -21.36 1.65 0.56
CA ASP A 231 -22.54 0.78 0.67
C ASP A 231 -23.82 1.58 0.93
N SER A 232 -23.76 2.57 1.83
CA SER A 232 -24.90 3.43 2.13
C SER A 232 -25.33 4.30 0.95
N ASN A 233 -24.37 4.86 0.20
CA ASN A 233 -24.68 5.67 -0.98
C ASN A 233 -25.22 4.84 -2.13
N VAL A 234 -24.64 3.66 -2.39
CA VAL A 234 -25.12 2.73 -3.42
C VAL A 234 -26.55 2.30 -3.13
N GLU A 235 -26.90 1.97 -1.88
CA GLU A 235 -28.27 1.67 -1.48
C GLU A 235 -29.21 2.86 -1.76
N THR A 236 -28.80 4.07 -1.35
CA THR A 236 -29.57 5.30 -1.55
C THR A 236 -29.82 5.58 -3.03
N TYR A 237 -28.79 5.48 -3.86
CA TYR A 237 -28.88 5.77 -5.30
C TYR A 237 -29.72 4.71 -6.02
N THR A 238 -29.57 3.44 -5.65
CA THR A 238 -30.36 2.33 -6.20
C THR A 238 -31.85 2.50 -5.92
N ASN A 239 -32.19 2.91 -4.69
CA ASN A 239 -33.58 3.24 -4.33
C ASN A 239 -34.10 4.41 -5.18
N LYS A 240 -33.30 5.46 -5.38
CA LYS A 240 -33.68 6.62 -6.19
C LYS A 240 -33.89 6.27 -7.66
N VAL A 241 -33.01 5.45 -8.24
CA VAL A 241 -33.17 4.93 -9.62
C VAL A 241 -34.50 4.18 -9.75
N SER A 242 -34.83 3.34 -8.77
CA SER A 242 -36.09 2.59 -8.75
C SER A 242 -37.32 3.51 -8.69
N GLU A 243 -37.27 4.59 -7.90
CA GLU A 243 -38.35 5.60 -7.85
C GLU A 243 -38.53 6.32 -9.19
N ILE A 244 -37.44 6.70 -9.86
CA ILE A 244 -37.48 7.35 -11.18
C ILE A 244 -38.12 6.41 -12.20
N GLU A 245 -37.73 5.13 -12.23
CA GLU A 245 -38.30 4.13 -13.13
C GLU A 245 -39.81 3.94 -12.92
N GLU A 246 -40.26 3.94 -11.67
CA GLU A 246 -41.69 3.83 -11.36
C GLU A 246 -42.47 5.08 -11.81
N ALA A 247 -41.89 6.28 -11.62
CA ALA A 247 -42.47 7.53 -12.08
C ALA A 247 -42.56 7.62 -13.62
N GLU A 248 -41.49 7.22 -14.32
CA GLU A 248 -41.45 7.15 -15.79
C GLU A 248 -42.51 6.19 -16.33
N LYS A 249 -42.67 5.02 -15.71
CA LYS A 249 -43.69 4.04 -16.08
C LYS A 249 -45.11 4.60 -15.90
N LYS A 250 -45.40 5.24 -14.76
CA LYS A 250 -46.71 5.87 -14.51
C LYS A 250 -47.00 6.99 -15.52
N ALA A 251 -46.00 7.81 -15.84
CA ALA A 251 -46.13 8.87 -16.85
C ALA A 251 -46.39 8.31 -18.26
N ALA A 252 -45.73 7.22 -18.64
CA ALA A 252 -45.96 6.53 -19.91
C ALA A 252 -47.36 5.93 -20.00
N GLU A 253 -47.84 5.26 -18.93
CA GLU A 253 -49.19 4.69 -18.84
C GLU A 253 -50.27 5.79 -18.94
N GLU A 254 -50.10 6.93 -18.26
CA GLU A 254 -51.02 8.05 -18.33
C GLU A 254 -51.04 8.72 -19.72
N ALA A 255 -49.87 8.85 -20.36
CA ALA A 255 -49.76 9.38 -21.71
C ALA A 255 -50.45 8.45 -22.74
N GLU A 256 -50.32 7.13 -22.59
CA GLU A 256 -50.99 6.16 -23.44
C GLU A 256 -52.52 6.20 -23.26
N LYS A 257 -53.00 6.34 -22.03
CA LYS A 257 -54.44 6.49 -21.73
C LYS A 257 -55.02 7.75 -22.39
N LYS A 258 -54.33 8.90 -22.27
CA LYS A 258 -54.75 10.16 -22.92
C LYS A 258 -54.79 10.05 -24.45
N LYS A 259 -53.85 9.32 -25.07
CA LYS A 259 -53.88 9.05 -26.52
C LYS A 259 -55.09 8.20 -26.95
N LYS A 260 -55.46 7.19 -26.17
CA LYS A 260 -56.65 6.34 -26.45
C LYS A 260 -57.96 7.11 -26.29
N GLU A 261 -58.07 8.00 -25.30
CA GLU A 261 -59.24 8.85 -25.10
C GLU A 261 -59.40 9.93 -26.19
N ALA A 262 -58.30 10.54 -26.65
CA ALA A 262 -58.32 11.48 -27.78
C ALA A 262 -58.72 10.83 -29.11
N ALA A 263 -58.28 9.59 -29.37
CA ALA A 263 -58.67 8.83 -30.56
C ALA A 263 -60.17 8.44 -30.55
N ALA A 264 -60.75 8.18 -29.37
CA ALA A 264 -62.17 7.87 -29.25
C ALA A 264 -63.08 9.09 -29.50
N ALA A 265 -62.63 10.31 -29.14
CA ALA A 265 -63.39 11.55 -29.38
C ALA A 265 -63.47 11.95 -30.86
N ASN A 266 -62.48 11.55 -31.69
CA ASN A 266 -62.45 11.92 -33.12
C ASN A 266 -63.36 11.06 -34.02
N ASN A 267 -63.96 9.98 -33.48
CA ASN A 267 -64.89 9.12 -34.20
C ASN A 267 -66.38 9.53 -34.04
N ASN A 268 -66.67 10.61 -33.31
CA ASN A 268 -68.06 11.01 -33.02
C ASN A 268 -68.57 12.22 -33.82
N SER A 269 -68.00 12.47 -35.01
CA SER A 269 -68.53 13.48 -35.93
C SER A 269 -68.49 13.02 -37.38
N ASN A 270 -69.35 12.07 -37.74
CA ASN A 270 -70.18 12.25 -38.94
C ASN A 270 -71.34 11.24 -38.99
N SER A 271 -72.57 11.73 -38.85
CA SER A 271 -73.79 11.00 -39.15
C SER A 271 -74.36 11.43 -40.50
N ASN A 272 -74.58 10.42 -41.36
CA ASN A 272 -75.51 10.33 -42.49
C ASN A 272 -75.53 11.42 -43.60
N SER A 273 -75.20 11.00 -44.84
CA SER A 273 -76.07 11.23 -46.01
C SER A 273 -75.69 10.33 -47.20
N SER A 274 -76.65 9.47 -47.54
CA SER A 274 -77.10 8.96 -48.86
C SER A 274 -76.23 8.91 -50.13
N ASN A 275 -76.37 7.75 -50.80
CA ASN A 275 -76.45 7.50 -52.25
C ASN A 275 -75.27 7.75 -53.22
N ASN A 276 -74.76 6.60 -53.69
CA ASN A 276 -74.69 6.13 -55.08
C ASN A 276 -73.70 6.77 -56.09
N SER A 277 -73.24 5.86 -56.96
CA SER A 277 -72.67 6.09 -58.30
C SER A 277 -71.16 6.29 -58.45
N SER A 278 -70.53 5.17 -58.86
CA SER A 278 -69.65 5.01 -60.02
C SER A 278 -68.49 5.98 -60.29
N SER A 279 -67.33 5.32 -60.44
CA SER A 279 -66.33 5.49 -61.50
C SER A 279 -65.34 6.65 -61.45
N ASN A 280 -64.08 6.20 -61.36
CA ASN A 280 -62.92 6.55 -62.17
C ASN A 280 -62.15 7.87 -61.94
N ASN A 281 -60.89 7.60 -61.59
CA ASN A 281 -59.64 8.10 -62.17
C ASN A 281 -58.94 9.31 -61.55
N SER A 282 -57.71 9.02 -61.13
CA SER A 282 -56.47 9.80 -61.34
C SER A 282 -56.45 11.29 -60.96
N SER A 283 -55.51 11.66 -60.09
CA SER A 283 -54.30 12.46 -60.43
C SER A 283 -53.81 13.28 -59.24
N SER A 284 -52.60 12.94 -58.77
CA SER A 284 -51.52 13.81 -58.32
C SER A 284 -51.81 15.25 -57.84
N SER A 285 -51.37 15.57 -56.62
CA SER A 285 -50.29 16.54 -56.30
C SER A 285 -50.19 16.68 -54.77
N GLY A 286 -49.02 16.44 -54.17
CA GLY A 286 -48.20 17.48 -53.50
C GLY A 286 -48.86 18.02 -52.22
N THR A 287 -48.33 17.93 -51.01
CA THR A 287 -46.95 18.12 -50.55
C THR A 287 -46.85 17.81 -49.06
N SER A 288 -45.76 17.12 -48.69
CA SER A 288 -44.98 17.21 -47.44
C SER A 288 -45.67 17.40 -46.08
N SER A 289 -45.50 16.41 -45.22
CA SER A 289 -45.07 16.65 -43.83
C SER A 289 -44.19 15.49 -43.35
N LYS A 290 -42.90 15.80 -43.22
CA LYS A 290 -41.92 15.02 -42.46
C LYS A 290 -42.46 14.78 -41.05
N SER A 291 -42.61 13.53 -40.64
CA SER A 291 -42.60 13.15 -39.24
C SER A 291 -41.62 11.98 -39.12
N GLY A 292 -40.39 12.30 -38.71
CA GLY A 292 -39.38 11.30 -38.36
C GLY A 292 -39.92 10.45 -37.23
N LEU A 293 -40.14 9.17 -37.54
CA LEU A 293 -40.38 8.16 -36.52
C LEU A 293 -39.03 7.78 -35.93
N SER A 294 -38.93 8.05 -34.64
CA SER A 294 -37.86 7.67 -33.72
C SER A 294 -37.44 6.22 -33.92
N GLN A 295 -36.13 6.01 -33.99
CA GLN A 295 -35.43 4.73 -34.06
C GLN A 295 -35.71 3.89 -32.81
N SER A 296 -36.69 3.00 -32.85
CA SER A 296 -36.84 1.95 -31.83
C SER A 296 -37.00 0.59 -32.50
N SER A 297 -35.94 -0.22 -32.38
CA SER A 297 -35.75 -1.65 -32.73
C SER A 297 -34.81 -1.92 -33.91
N TRP A 298 -33.51 -2.05 -33.61
CA TRP A 298 -32.51 -2.62 -34.53
C TRP A 298 -32.82 -4.11 -34.74
N SER A 299 -33.42 -4.45 -35.88
CA SER A 299 -33.79 -5.84 -36.21
C SER A 299 -33.02 -6.41 -37.40
N ILE A 300 -32.14 -5.63 -38.04
CA ILE A 300 -31.27 -6.10 -39.13
C ILE A 300 -29.83 -6.12 -38.63
N THR A 301 -29.36 -7.33 -38.32
CA THR A 301 -28.01 -7.58 -37.81
C THR A 301 -27.32 -8.71 -38.58
N GLY A 302 -26.00 -8.63 -38.66
CA GLY A 302 -25.13 -9.62 -39.30
C GLY A 302 -24.10 -10.12 -38.30
N ASN A 303 -23.79 -11.41 -38.34
CA ASN A 303 -22.78 -12.02 -37.46
C ASN A 303 -21.46 -12.22 -38.22
N CYS A 304 -20.34 -11.82 -37.62
CA CYS A 304 -19.00 -11.93 -38.20
C CYS A 304 -17.98 -12.36 -37.13
N TRP A 305 -17.08 -13.27 -37.48
CA TRP A 305 -15.91 -13.58 -36.66
C TRP A 305 -14.91 -12.42 -36.72
N ASP A 306 -14.51 -11.91 -35.56
CA ASP A 306 -13.51 -10.84 -35.42
C ASP A 306 -12.21 -11.45 -34.91
N ASP A 307 -11.17 -11.47 -35.77
CA ASP A 307 -9.87 -12.06 -35.43
C ASP A 307 -9.13 -11.29 -34.31
N SER A 308 -9.47 -10.01 -34.09
CA SER A 308 -8.91 -9.22 -32.99
C SER A 308 -9.56 -9.56 -31.65
N GLU A 309 -10.83 -10.01 -31.65
CA GLU A 309 -11.57 -10.36 -30.43
C GLU A 309 -11.66 -11.89 -30.21
N GLY A 310 -11.27 -12.70 -31.21
CA GLY A 310 -11.29 -14.17 -31.12
C GLY A 310 -12.71 -14.75 -30.95
N GLN A 311 -13.75 -14.01 -31.36
CA GLN A 311 -15.15 -14.37 -31.17
C GLN A 311 -16.04 -13.86 -32.30
N ASN A 312 -17.28 -14.36 -32.36
CA ASN A 312 -18.32 -13.86 -33.25
C ASN A 312 -18.96 -12.59 -32.67
N VAL A 313 -18.97 -11.51 -33.45
CA VAL A 313 -19.49 -10.19 -33.07
C VAL A 313 -20.71 -9.85 -33.95
N ILE A 314 -21.71 -9.21 -33.33
CA ILE A 314 -22.92 -8.75 -34.00
C ILE A 314 -22.69 -7.34 -34.57
N TYR A 315 -22.98 -7.17 -35.85
CA TYR A 315 -22.91 -5.90 -36.58
C TYR A 315 -24.31 -5.43 -36.93
N ASN A 316 -24.60 -4.15 -36.67
CA ASN A 316 -25.84 -3.53 -37.11
C ASN A 316 -25.77 -3.13 -38.60
N ALA A 317 -26.89 -3.27 -39.32
CA ALA A 317 -26.99 -2.73 -40.67
C ALA A 317 -26.96 -1.18 -40.66
N PRO A 318 -26.44 -0.55 -41.72
CA PRO A 318 -26.48 0.91 -41.84
C PRO A 318 -27.89 1.42 -42.13
N GLN A 319 -28.17 2.67 -41.78
CA GLN A 319 -29.49 3.29 -41.95
C GLN A 319 -30.03 3.19 -43.39
N VAL A 320 -29.15 3.29 -44.39
CA VAL A 320 -29.52 3.16 -45.82
C VAL A 320 -30.14 1.79 -46.16
N VAL A 321 -29.69 0.72 -45.50
CA VAL A 321 -30.23 -0.64 -45.67
C VAL A 321 -31.57 -0.77 -44.97
N TYR A 322 -31.71 -0.20 -43.77
CA TYR A 322 -32.99 -0.12 -43.07
C TYR A 322 -34.05 0.63 -43.89
N ASP A 323 -33.68 1.77 -44.46
CA ASP A 323 -34.59 2.57 -45.29
C ASP A 323 -35.01 1.83 -46.56
N ALA A 324 -34.07 1.11 -47.19
CA ALA A 324 -34.36 0.27 -48.35
C ALA A 324 -35.28 -0.92 -48.00
N TYR A 325 -35.04 -1.57 -46.85
CA TYR A 325 -35.87 -2.65 -46.35
C TYR A 325 -37.30 -2.18 -46.05
N ASN A 326 -37.45 -1.03 -45.39
CA ASN A 326 -38.74 -0.40 -45.13
C ASN A 326 -39.46 0.02 -46.43
N ALA A 327 -38.71 0.30 -47.49
CA ALA A 327 -39.25 0.55 -48.83
C ALA A 327 -39.59 -0.75 -49.61
N GLY A 328 -39.47 -1.92 -48.98
CA GLY A 328 -39.82 -3.23 -49.55
C GLY A 328 -38.72 -3.87 -50.39
N LYS A 329 -37.46 -3.40 -50.29
CA LYS A 329 -36.32 -4.03 -50.95
C LYS A 329 -35.67 -5.08 -50.05
N SER A 330 -35.12 -6.14 -50.64
CA SER A 330 -34.28 -7.08 -49.91
C SER A 330 -32.87 -6.54 -49.72
N TYR A 331 -32.13 -7.14 -48.79
CA TYR A 331 -30.72 -6.88 -48.55
C TYR A 331 -29.91 -8.18 -48.57
N ILE A 332 -28.62 -8.04 -48.79
CA ILE A 332 -27.62 -9.09 -48.63
C ILE A 332 -26.59 -8.61 -47.61
N TRP A 333 -26.08 -9.52 -46.80
CA TRP A 333 -24.92 -9.27 -45.95
C TRP A 333 -23.89 -10.36 -46.18
N TYR A 334 -22.61 -10.00 -46.07
CA TYR A 334 -21.52 -10.95 -46.07
C TYR A 334 -20.37 -10.49 -45.17
N ALA A 335 -19.65 -11.45 -44.63
CA ALA A 335 -18.46 -11.25 -43.82
C ALA A 335 -17.24 -11.69 -44.64
N GLN A 336 -16.26 -10.80 -44.83
CA GLN A 336 -15.01 -11.13 -45.52
C GLN A 336 -13.84 -10.38 -44.86
N ASP A 337 -12.80 -11.10 -44.49
CA ASP A 337 -11.56 -10.59 -43.87
C ASP A 337 -11.81 -9.68 -42.64
N GLY A 338 -12.68 -10.14 -41.71
CA GLY A 338 -13.01 -9.40 -40.49
C GLY A 338 -13.85 -8.13 -40.70
N LYS A 339 -14.41 -7.93 -41.91
CA LYS A 339 -15.25 -6.77 -42.24
C LYS A 339 -16.66 -7.21 -42.57
N CYS A 340 -17.65 -6.50 -42.03
CA CYS A 340 -19.06 -6.69 -42.33
C CYS A 340 -19.48 -5.76 -43.48
N ALA A 341 -20.04 -6.35 -44.54
CA ALA A 341 -20.51 -5.65 -45.72
C ALA A 341 -22.01 -5.86 -45.91
N TRP A 342 -22.70 -4.78 -46.29
CA TRP A 342 -24.13 -4.77 -46.55
C TRP A 342 -24.42 -4.30 -47.97
N GLY A 343 -25.31 -4.98 -48.68
CA GLY A 343 -25.76 -4.60 -50.02
C GLY A 343 -27.28 -4.59 -50.10
N ILE A 344 -27.84 -3.73 -50.93
CA ILE A 344 -29.25 -3.79 -51.30
C ILE A 344 -29.36 -4.71 -52.51
N GLU A 345 -30.31 -5.65 -52.51
CA GLU A 345 -30.44 -6.61 -53.61
C GLU A 345 -30.63 -5.87 -54.95
N TYR A 346 -29.86 -6.28 -55.97
CA TYR A 346 -29.77 -5.64 -57.30
C TYR A 346 -29.07 -4.27 -57.37
N ASP A 347 -28.48 -3.79 -56.28
CA ASP A 347 -27.57 -2.64 -56.28
C ASP A 347 -26.11 -3.11 -56.45
N THR A 348 -25.29 -2.32 -57.13
CA THR A 348 -23.85 -2.57 -57.26
C THR A 348 -23.05 -2.03 -56.08
N VAL A 349 -23.66 -1.17 -55.26
CA VAL A 349 -23.01 -0.53 -54.11
C VAL A 349 -23.14 -1.41 -52.86
N CYS A 350 -22.00 -1.65 -52.21
CA CYS A 350 -21.87 -2.30 -50.92
C CYS A 350 -21.35 -1.31 -49.88
N TYR A 351 -21.94 -1.35 -48.70
CA TYR A 351 -21.67 -0.48 -47.56
C TYR A 351 -20.86 -1.24 -46.52
N ILE A 352 -19.62 -0.81 -46.30
CA ILE A 352 -18.78 -1.34 -45.24
C ILE A 352 -18.99 -0.50 -43.99
N CYS A 353 -19.35 -1.15 -42.89
CA CYS A 353 -19.79 -0.46 -41.68
C CYS A 353 -19.00 -0.90 -40.45
N ASP A 354 -18.96 -0.05 -39.43
CA ASP A 354 -18.55 -0.47 -38.08
C ASP A 354 -19.66 -1.30 -37.40
N ARG A 355 -19.39 -1.80 -36.20
CA ARG A 355 -20.34 -2.63 -35.42
C ARG A 355 -21.67 -1.94 -35.11
N TYR A 356 -21.70 -0.61 -35.13
CA TYR A 356 -22.89 0.18 -34.83
C TYR A 356 -23.70 0.55 -36.07
N GLY A 357 -23.24 0.16 -37.27
CA GLY A 357 -23.92 0.47 -38.54
C GLY A 357 -23.53 1.83 -39.11
N ASN A 358 -22.43 2.44 -38.65
CA ASN A 358 -21.90 3.65 -39.28
C ASN A 358 -21.12 3.25 -40.54
N VAL A 359 -21.46 3.85 -41.67
CA VAL A 359 -20.78 3.59 -42.95
C VAL A 359 -19.37 4.17 -42.90
N LEU A 360 -18.37 3.30 -43.04
CA LEU A 360 -16.96 3.68 -43.12
C LEU A 360 -16.59 4.08 -44.55
N TYR A 361 -17.01 3.28 -45.54
CA TYR A 361 -16.84 3.54 -46.96
C TYR A 361 -17.75 2.63 -47.79
N THR A 362 -17.93 2.98 -49.07
CA THR A 362 -18.62 2.17 -50.08
C THR A 362 -17.63 1.69 -51.13
N ASN A 363 -17.92 0.57 -51.79
CA ASN A 363 -17.11 0.06 -52.90
C ASN A 363 -17.47 0.66 -54.27
#